data_AF-A0A507CUA3-F1
#
_entry.id   AF-A0A507CUA3-F1
#
_cell.length_a   1.000
_cell.length_b   1.000
_cell.length_c   1.000
_cell.angle_alpha   90.00
_cell.angle_beta   90.00
_cell.angle_gamma   90.00
#
_symmetry.space_group_name_H-M   'P 1'
#
loop_
_entity.id
_entity.type
_entity.pdbx_description
1 polymer ?
#
loop_
_entity_poly.entity_id
_entity_poly.type
_entity_poly.pdbx_seq_one_letter_code
_entity_poly.pdbx_strand_id
1 'polypeptide(L)'
;MMGTEGASRVFVVSIPYGDPRWPNPRKHAFDAGEVGLGMLSNSLQLGCDCVGDITYLDMHYAMSGEVYTIKNGICIHEEESGILWKHTSFTRKVEVRRNRKLVISHIATLANYEYAFYWYFHLDGTIQLEVKATGILSTIASSSDGVPAYGTQLAKVPSTVLLGNLRIAM
;
A
#
# COMPACT_ATOMS: atom_id res chain seq x y z
N MET A 1 18.66 -16.28 -20.31
CA MET A 1 17.74 -15.13 -20.25
C MET A 1 16.71 -15.46 -19.18
N MET A 2 16.71 -14.72 -18.07
CA MET A 2 15.73 -14.91 -16.99
C MET A 2 14.78 -13.72 -17.09
N GLY A 3 13.52 -14.00 -17.42
CA GLY A 3 12.53 -12.95 -17.69
C GLY A 3 12.10 -12.27 -16.41
N THR A 4 12.60 -11.07 -16.13
CA THR A 4 11.97 -10.17 -15.18
C THR A 4 10.77 -9.52 -15.86
N GLU A 5 9.60 -10.18 -15.80
CA GLU A 5 8.32 -9.47 -15.92
C GLU A 5 8.16 -8.60 -14.67
N GLY A 6 8.88 -7.48 -14.64
CA GLY A 6 8.73 -6.46 -13.64
C GLY A 6 7.34 -5.86 -13.79
N ALA A 7 6.42 -6.25 -12.90
CA ALA A 7 5.08 -5.70 -12.86
C ALA A 7 5.19 -4.18 -12.78
N SER A 8 4.79 -3.48 -13.84
CA SER A 8 4.84 -2.01 -13.93
C SER A 8 3.57 -1.34 -13.40
N ARG A 9 2.58 -2.16 -12.99
CA ARG A 9 1.28 -1.79 -12.45
C ARG A 9 0.78 -2.89 -11.53
N VAL A 10 0.00 -2.52 -10.51
CA VAL A 10 -0.81 -3.46 -9.73
C VAL A 10 -2.13 -3.65 -10.48
N PHE A 11 -2.39 -4.87 -10.95
CA PHE A 11 -3.59 -5.18 -11.75
C PHE A 11 -4.78 -5.63 -10.89
N VAL A 12 -4.51 -6.38 -9.83
CA VAL A 12 -5.52 -6.90 -8.91
C VAL A 12 -4.99 -6.87 -7.49
N VAL A 13 -5.88 -6.58 -6.55
CA VAL A 13 -5.68 -6.79 -5.10
C VAL A 13 -6.93 -7.56 -4.68
N SER A 14 -6.75 -8.73 -4.06
CA SER A 14 -7.85 -9.62 -3.68
C SER A 14 -7.80 -9.96 -2.20
N ILE A 15 -8.90 -9.70 -1.48
CA ILE A 15 -8.99 -9.81 -0.03
C ILE A 15 -10.07 -10.84 0.36
N PRO A 16 -9.73 -12.16 0.34
CA PRO A 16 -10.63 -13.22 0.77
C PRO A 16 -10.64 -13.35 2.30
N TYR A 17 -11.83 -13.29 2.91
CA TYR A 17 -11.99 -13.49 4.35
C TYR A 17 -12.20 -14.97 4.69
N GLY A 18 -11.57 -15.42 5.79
CA GLY A 18 -11.58 -16.82 6.22
C GLY A 18 -12.68 -17.26 7.19
N ASP A 19 -13.69 -16.44 7.49
CA ASP A 19 -14.80 -16.84 8.37
C ASP A 19 -15.90 -17.57 7.55
N PRO A 20 -16.17 -18.86 7.82
CA PRO A 20 -17.18 -19.64 7.10
C PRO A 20 -18.63 -19.31 7.48
N ARG A 21 -18.88 -18.57 8.56
CA ARG A 21 -20.23 -18.27 9.06
C ARG A 21 -20.93 -17.28 8.15
N TRP A 22 -22.19 -17.56 7.78
CA TRP A 22 -23.01 -16.62 7.04
C TRP A 22 -23.13 -15.26 7.74
N PRO A 23 -22.98 -14.11 7.04
CA PRO A 23 -22.78 -13.94 5.59
C PRO A 23 -21.31 -13.81 5.14
N ASN A 24 -20.33 -14.05 6.02
CA ASN A 24 -18.93 -13.72 5.81
C ASN A 24 -18.22 -14.40 4.60
N PRO A 25 -18.60 -15.60 4.11
CA PRO A 25 -18.05 -16.14 2.85
C PRO A 25 -18.21 -15.24 1.62
N ARG A 26 -19.15 -14.27 1.66
CA ARG A 26 -19.32 -13.26 0.62
C ARG A 26 -18.30 -12.13 0.66
N LYS A 27 -17.47 -12.04 1.71
CA LYS A 27 -16.41 -11.03 1.82
C LYS A 27 -15.17 -11.51 1.06
N HIS A 28 -15.14 -11.20 -0.23
CA HIS A 28 -14.01 -11.45 -1.12
C HIS A 28 -13.85 -10.26 -2.09
N ALA A 29 -13.30 -9.15 -1.60
CA ALA A 29 -13.18 -7.94 -2.43
C ALA A 29 -12.07 -8.09 -3.47
N PHE A 30 -12.31 -7.60 -4.68
CA PHE A 30 -11.31 -7.38 -5.73
C PHE A 30 -11.06 -5.87 -5.90
N ASP A 31 -10.70 -5.21 -4.81
CA ASP A 31 -10.32 -3.81 -4.63
C ASP A 31 -9.98 -3.01 -5.91
N ALA A 32 -8.98 -3.46 -6.68
CA ALA A 32 -8.54 -2.78 -7.91
C ALA A 32 -9.49 -2.92 -9.12
N GLY A 33 -10.22 -4.03 -9.23
CA GLY A 33 -11.12 -4.32 -10.35
C GLY A 33 -12.60 -3.99 -10.08
N GLU A 34 -13.04 -4.04 -8.82
CA GLU A 34 -14.43 -3.76 -8.43
C GLU A 34 -14.68 -2.29 -8.12
N VAL A 35 -13.69 -1.60 -7.54
CA VAL A 35 -13.86 -0.21 -7.04
C VAL A 35 -12.87 0.77 -7.65
N GLY A 36 -11.66 0.30 -7.99
CA GLY A 36 -10.65 1.08 -8.70
C GLY A 36 -9.81 1.96 -7.77
N LEU A 37 -8.60 1.49 -7.44
CA LEU A 37 -7.68 2.15 -6.50
C LEU A 37 -7.46 3.63 -6.80
N GLY A 38 -7.38 4.01 -8.09
CA GLY A 38 -7.15 5.41 -8.50
C GLY A 38 -8.34 6.35 -8.29
N MET A 39 -9.58 5.84 -8.22
CA MET A 39 -10.77 6.66 -7.91
C MET A 39 -10.89 6.92 -6.40
N LEU A 40 -10.26 6.08 -5.59
CA LEU A 40 -10.25 6.13 -4.12
C LEU A 40 -8.94 6.70 -3.56
N SER A 41 -8.08 7.25 -4.42
CA SER A 41 -6.86 7.93 -4.00
C SER A 41 -7.15 9.12 -3.09
N ASN A 42 -6.32 9.30 -2.07
CA ASN A 42 -6.40 10.40 -1.14
C ASN A 42 -5.68 11.64 -1.71
N SER A 43 -6.15 12.83 -1.31
CA SER A 43 -5.42 14.08 -1.56
C SER A 43 -4.28 14.20 -0.56
N LEU A 44 -3.03 14.06 -1.00
CA LEU A 44 -1.87 13.97 -0.11
C LEU A 44 -1.41 15.35 0.38
N GLN A 45 -1.07 15.44 1.67
CA GLN A 45 -0.66 16.66 2.35
C GLN A 45 0.85 16.71 2.63
N LEU A 46 1.46 17.85 2.27
CA LEU A 46 2.87 18.13 2.53
C LEU A 46 3.18 18.17 4.03
N GLY A 47 4.23 17.48 4.44
CA GLY A 47 4.67 17.35 5.82
C GLY A 47 3.90 16.32 6.66
N CYS A 48 2.83 15.73 6.11
CA CYS A 48 2.04 14.67 6.77
C CYS A 48 2.22 13.33 6.04
N ASP A 49 1.68 13.21 4.83
CA ASP A 49 1.75 11.97 4.04
C ASP A 49 3.08 11.85 3.28
N CYS A 50 3.60 12.99 2.84
CA CYS A 50 4.90 13.10 2.16
C CYS A 50 5.76 14.20 2.77
N VAL A 51 7.02 13.87 3.05
CA VAL A 51 7.98 14.71 3.77
C VAL A 51 9.25 14.87 2.94
N GLY A 52 9.64 16.13 2.70
CA GLY A 52 10.80 16.48 1.87
C GLY A 52 10.47 17.61 0.90
N ASP A 53 11.19 17.65 -0.21
CA ASP A 53 10.86 18.48 -1.37
C ASP A 53 9.99 17.64 -2.32
N ILE A 54 8.71 17.99 -2.42
CA ILE A 54 7.67 17.13 -3.03
C ILE A 54 7.08 17.81 -4.26
N THR A 55 7.06 17.09 -5.38
CA THR A 55 6.24 17.41 -6.54
C THR A 55 4.97 16.57 -6.51
N TYR A 56 3.81 17.23 -6.62
CA TYR A 56 2.52 16.56 -6.66
C TYR A 56 1.96 16.53 -8.08
N LEU A 57 1.22 15.46 -8.41
CA LEU A 57 0.35 15.42 -9.58
C LEU A 57 -1.10 15.20 -9.13
N ASP A 58 -2.03 15.87 -9.80
CA ASP A 58 -3.45 15.63 -9.65
C ASP A 58 -3.85 14.33 -10.36
N MET A 59 -4.87 13.64 -9.82
CA MET A 59 -5.51 12.51 -10.49
C MET A 59 -6.92 12.90 -10.93
N HIS A 60 -7.37 12.39 -12.08
CA HIS A 60 -8.68 12.68 -12.64
C HIS A 60 -9.43 11.39 -12.97
N TYR A 61 -10.73 11.35 -12.68
CA TYR A 61 -11.62 10.24 -13.00
C TYR A 61 -13.02 10.74 -13.39
N ALA A 62 -13.85 9.86 -13.95
CA ALA A 62 -15.24 10.19 -14.29
C ALA A 62 -16.16 9.00 -14.02
N MET A 63 -17.32 9.25 -13.41
CA MET A 63 -18.35 8.22 -13.16
C MET A 63 -19.66 8.45 -13.92
N SER A 64 -19.96 9.69 -14.35
CA SER A 64 -21.26 10.02 -14.97
C SER A 64 -21.14 11.18 -15.99
N GLY A 65 -20.04 11.22 -16.74
CA GLY A 65 -19.75 12.26 -17.74
C GLY A 65 -19.05 13.50 -17.19
N GLU A 66 -19.13 13.75 -15.87
CA GLU A 66 -18.34 14.78 -15.18
C GLU A 66 -16.94 14.29 -14.79
N VAL A 67 -15.96 15.20 -14.84
CA VAL A 67 -14.58 14.93 -14.44
C VAL A 67 -14.35 15.38 -13.00
N TYR A 68 -14.02 14.42 -12.15
CA TYR A 68 -13.64 14.60 -10.76
C TYR A 68 -12.11 14.74 -10.67
N THR A 69 -11.62 15.60 -9.79
CA THR A 69 -10.18 15.86 -9.59
C THR A 69 -9.78 15.60 -8.14
N ILE A 70 -8.87 14.67 -7.94
CA ILE A 70 -8.19 14.41 -6.67
C ILE A 70 -6.92 15.26 -6.68
N LYS A 71 -6.93 16.34 -5.90
CA LYS A 71 -5.78 17.24 -5.80
C LYS A 71 -4.64 16.56 -5.06
N ASN A 72 -3.41 16.66 -5.56
CA ASN A 72 -2.24 15.99 -4.97
C ASN A 72 -2.40 14.46 -4.82
N GLY A 73 -3.10 13.79 -5.75
CA GLY A 73 -3.34 12.35 -5.68
C GLY A 73 -2.08 11.49 -5.82
N ILE A 74 -1.03 12.01 -6.45
CA ILE A 74 0.29 11.36 -6.56
C ILE A 74 1.36 12.27 -5.96
N CYS A 75 2.23 11.69 -5.15
CA CYS A 75 3.39 12.33 -4.54
C CYS A 75 4.68 11.77 -5.16
N ILE A 76 5.58 12.68 -5.57
CA ILE A 76 6.87 12.37 -6.23
C ILE A 76 7.99 13.14 -5.55
N HIS A 77 9.03 12.44 -5.09
CA HIS A 77 10.20 13.03 -4.43
C HIS A 77 11.44 12.13 -4.48
N GLU A 78 12.62 12.69 -4.21
CA GLU A 78 13.84 11.90 -3.99
C GLU A 78 14.06 11.62 -2.50
N GLU A 79 14.45 10.39 -2.17
CA GLU A 79 14.92 10.01 -0.84
C GLU A 79 16.38 9.53 -0.87
N GLU A 80 17.12 9.93 0.16
CA GLU A 80 18.49 9.48 0.41
C GLU A 80 18.48 8.03 0.94
N SER A 81 19.16 7.12 0.23
CA SER A 81 19.05 5.67 0.41
C SER A 81 20.38 5.02 0.86
N GLY A 82 21.22 5.76 1.58
CA GLY A 82 22.45 5.25 2.19
C GLY A 82 23.66 5.25 1.25
N ILE A 83 24.44 4.17 1.24
CA ILE A 83 25.61 4.00 0.38
C ILE A 83 25.22 3.16 -0.83
N LEU A 84 25.50 3.65 -2.05
CA LEU A 84 25.31 2.90 -3.29
C LEU A 84 26.44 1.91 -3.48
N TRP A 85 27.68 2.41 -3.43
CA TRP A 85 28.87 1.57 -3.42
C TRP A 85 30.01 2.26 -2.68
N LYS A 86 30.92 1.44 -2.14
CA LYS A 86 32.13 1.88 -1.46
C LYS A 86 33.26 0.90 -1.79
N HIS A 87 34.43 1.45 -2.13
CA HIS A 87 35.66 0.68 -2.30
C HIS A 87 36.77 1.29 -1.45
N THR A 88 37.69 0.44 -0.99
CA THR A 88 38.92 0.86 -0.31
C THR A 88 40.04 -0.02 -0.86
N SER A 89 40.95 0.60 -1.62
CA SER A 89 42.04 -0.12 -2.27
C SER A 89 43.09 -0.56 -1.26
N PHE A 90 43.91 -1.54 -1.65
CA PHE A 90 45.11 -1.92 -0.89
C PHE A 90 46.08 -0.73 -0.68
N THR A 91 46.12 0.21 -1.61
CA THR A 91 46.88 1.47 -1.50
C THR A 91 46.20 2.55 -0.63
N ARG A 92 45.16 2.19 0.13
CA ARG A 92 44.35 3.07 1.01
C ARG A 92 43.60 4.19 0.30
N LYS A 93 43.41 4.13 -1.03
CA LYS A 93 42.49 5.03 -1.73
C LYS A 93 41.05 4.62 -1.41
N VAL A 94 40.24 5.55 -0.90
CA VAL A 94 38.83 5.31 -0.56
C VAL A 94 37.95 6.01 -1.60
N GLU A 95 36.97 5.29 -2.13
CA GLU A 95 35.91 5.85 -2.96
C GLU A 95 34.55 5.43 -2.41
N VAL A 96 33.60 6.36 -2.41
CA VAL A 96 32.23 6.14 -1.94
C VAL A 96 31.26 6.93 -2.82
N ARG A 97 30.09 6.35 -3.09
CA ARG A 97 28.95 7.04 -3.69
C ARG A 97 27.71 6.78 -2.83
N ARG A 98 26.90 7.82 -2.64
CA ARG A 98 25.64 7.74 -1.91
C ARG A 98 24.54 7.19 -2.84
N ASN A 99 23.56 6.49 -2.28
CA ASN A 99 22.41 6.01 -3.03
C ASN A 99 21.24 6.97 -2.87
N ARG A 100 20.39 7.04 -3.89
CA ARG A 100 19.12 7.74 -3.86
C ARG A 100 18.07 6.90 -4.57
N LYS A 101 16.82 7.10 -4.19
CA LYS A 101 15.68 6.53 -4.89
C LYS A 101 14.70 7.65 -5.25
N LEU A 102 14.20 7.62 -6.47
CA LEU A 102 12.99 8.36 -6.82
C LEU A 102 11.80 7.57 -6.26
N VAL A 103 10.97 8.25 -5.48
CA VAL A 103 9.72 7.73 -4.93
C VAL A 103 8.57 8.27 -5.76
N ILE A 104 7.70 7.38 -6.23
CA ILE A 104 6.40 7.73 -6.82
C ILE A 104 5.33 6.99 -6.02
N SER A 105 4.41 7.72 -5.39
CA SER A 105 3.46 7.13 -4.45
C SER A 105 2.04 7.68 -4.55
N HIS A 106 1.07 6.84 -4.20
CA HIS A 106 -0.31 7.24 -3.92
C HIS A 106 -0.86 6.39 -2.78
N ILE A 107 -1.86 6.92 -2.07
CA ILE A 107 -2.56 6.22 -0.98
C ILE A 107 -4.03 6.15 -1.34
N ALA A 108 -4.66 4.97 -1.23
CA ALA A 108 -6.07 4.77 -1.53
C ALA A 108 -6.84 4.19 -0.34
N THR A 109 -8.01 4.76 -0.03
CA THR A 109 -8.88 4.33 1.08
C THR A 109 -10.03 3.47 0.58
N LEU A 110 -10.03 2.18 0.95
CA LEU A 110 -11.03 1.19 0.58
C LEU A 110 -11.82 0.78 1.81
N ALA A 111 -12.89 1.53 2.07
CA ALA A 111 -13.79 1.42 3.22
C ALA A 111 -13.08 1.50 4.58
N ASN A 112 -12.49 0.40 5.05
CA ASN A 112 -11.76 0.30 6.31
C ASN A 112 -10.24 0.18 6.13
N TYR A 113 -9.76 -0.04 4.91
CA TYR A 113 -8.34 -0.24 4.59
C TYR A 113 -7.74 0.99 3.95
N GLU A 114 -6.47 1.28 4.23
CA GLU A 114 -5.65 2.13 3.36
C GLU A 114 -4.48 1.33 2.78
N TYR A 115 -4.29 1.45 1.47
CA TYR A 115 -3.12 0.96 0.76
C TYR A 115 -2.28 2.13 0.27
N ALA A 116 -1.07 2.25 0.80
CA ALA A 116 -0.06 3.19 0.32
C ALA A 116 0.91 2.44 -0.60
N PHE A 117 0.84 2.72 -1.90
CA PHE A 117 1.69 2.12 -2.93
C PHE A 117 2.89 3.03 -3.18
N TYR A 118 4.10 2.48 -3.07
CA TYR A 118 5.36 3.18 -3.32
C TYR A 118 6.15 2.45 -4.41
N TRP A 119 6.41 3.14 -5.51
CA TRP A 119 7.39 2.73 -6.52
C TRP A 119 8.71 3.42 -6.23
N TYR A 120 9.77 2.62 -6.11
CA TYR A 120 11.13 3.09 -5.88
C TYR A 120 12.00 2.77 -7.10
N PHE A 121 12.64 3.79 -7.66
CA PHE A 121 13.62 3.67 -8.74
C PHE A 121 14.99 4.05 -8.20
N HIS A 122 15.91 3.09 -8.14
CA HIS A 122 17.24 3.24 -7.56
C HIS A 122 18.30 3.56 -8.61
N LEU A 123 19.41 4.19 -8.20
CA LEU A 123 20.51 4.59 -9.09
C LEU A 123 21.28 3.40 -9.72
N ASP A 124 21.13 2.18 -9.19
CA ASP A 124 21.66 0.95 -9.80
C ASP A 124 20.73 0.30 -10.84
N GLY A 125 19.56 0.90 -11.09
CA GLY A 125 18.53 0.37 -11.99
C GLY A 125 17.51 -0.55 -11.31
N THR A 126 17.60 -0.79 -10.00
CA THR A 126 16.58 -1.56 -9.27
C THR A 126 15.25 -0.81 -9.27
N ILE A 127 14.18 -1.52 -9.63
CA ILE A 127 12.80 -1.06 -9.50
C ILE A 127 12.15 -1.91 -8.41
N GLN A 128 11.63 -1.28 -7.36
CA GLN A 128 10.95 -1.94 -6.25
C GLN A 128 9.54 -1.38 -6.10
N LEU A 129 8.57 -2.28 -5.87
CA LEU A 129 7.25 -1.93 -5.34
C LEU A 129 7.23 -2.26 -3.85
N GLU A 130 6.84 -1.30 -3.02
CA GLU A 130 6.44 -1.52 -1.63
C GLU A 130 4.98 -1.12 -1.47
N VAL A 131 4.16 -2.00 -0.89
CA VAL A 131 2.76 -1.70 -0.57
C VAL A 131 2.59 -1.77 0.95
N LYS A 132 2.29 -0.63 1.56
CA LYS A 132 2.01 -0.53 3.00
C LYS A 132 0.51 -0.57 3.20
N ALA A 133 0.02 -1.66 3.78
CA ALA A 133 -1.37 -1.75 4.19
C ALA A 133 -1.52 -1.30 5.64
N THR A 134 -2.46 -0.39 5.86
CA THR A 134 -2.76 0.20 7.16
C THR A 134 -4.28 0.38 7.28
N GLY A 135 -4.70 1.14 8.29
CA GLY A 135 -6.09 1.47 8.56
C GLY A 135 -6.71 0.63 9.65
N ILE A 136 -8.00 0.35 9.52
CA ILE A 136 -8.81 -0.31 10.52
C ILE A 136 -9.13 -1.73 10.04
N LEU A 137 -8.92 -2.72 10.89
CA LEU A 137 -9.34 -4.08 10.59
C LEU A 137 -10.87 -4.10 10.41
N SER A 138 -11.34 -4.62 9.27
CA SER A 138 -12.73 -5.04 9.13
C SER A 138 -13.05 -6.04 10.24
N THR A 139 -14.16 -5.83 10.94
CA THR A 139 -14.53 -6.59 12.13
C THR A 139 -15.95 -7.13 12.04
N ILE A 140 -16.22 -8.14 12.87
CA ILE A 140 -17.55 -8.73 13.08
C ILE A 140 -17.70 -9.07 14.57
N ALA A 141 -18.91 -9.41 14.99
CA ALA A 141 -19.14 -9.88 16.35
C ALA A 141 -18.77 -11.38 16.51
N SER A 142 -18.37 -11.76 17.72
CA SER A 142 -18.31 -13.17 18.17
C SER A 142 -19.28 -13.40 19.32
N SER A 143 -19.74 -14.65 19.44
CA SER A 143 -20.57 -15.08 20.57
C SER A 143 -19.75 -15.16 21.87
N SER A 144 -20.46 -15.41 22.97
CA SER A 144 -19.90 -15.69 24.30
C SER A 144 -18.95 -16.89 24.36
N ASP A 145 -19.00 -17.75 23.35
CA ASP A 145 -18.46 -19.12 23.39
C ASP A 145 -16.94 -19.16 23.09
N GLY A 146 -16.32 -17.99 22.98
CA GLY A 146 -14.88 -17.79 22.89
C GLY A 146 -14.42 -17.15 21.57
N VAL A 147 -13.13 -17.33 21.32
CA VAL A 147 -12.45 -16.86 20.10
C VAL A 147 -12.49 -17.98 19.07
N PRO A 148 -13.13 -17.81 17.90
CA PRO A 148 -13.15 -18.83 16.87
C PRO A 148 -11.77 -18.99 16.21
N ALA A 149 -11.44 -20.22 15.78
CA ALA A 149 -10.13 -20.55 15.20
C ALA A 149 -9.76 -19.75 13.93
N TYR A 150 -10.74 -19.14 13.26
CA TYR A 150 -10.54 -18.23 12.12
C TYR A 150 -10.21 -16.78 12.53
N GLY A 151 -9.69 -16.56 13.75
CA GLY A 151 -8.72 -15.50 14.03
C GLY A 151 -8.52 -15.08 15.51
N THR A 152 -8.08 -13.84 15.72
CA THR A 152 -7.60 -13.21 16.98
C THR A 152 -8.55 -12.17 17.62
N GLN A 153 -8.70 -12.16 18.95
CA GLN A 153 -9.51 -11.14 19.66
C GLN A 153 -8.88 -9.75 19.66
N LEU A 154 -9.67 -8.73 19.30
CA LEU A 154 -9.22 -7.33 19.30
C LEU A 154 -9.68 -6.56 20.56
N ALA A 155 -10.92 -6.77 21.01
CA ALA A 155 -11.47 -6.09 22.18
C ALA A 155 -12.50 -6.94 22.95
N LYS A 156 -12.72 -6.58 24.23
CA LYS A 156 -13.87 -7.03 25.03
C LYS A 156 -14.89 -5.89 25.12
N VAL A 157 -16.07 -6.14 24.58
CA VAL A 157 -17.24 -5.25 24.60
C VAL A 157 -18.44 -6.16 24.97
N PRO A 158 -19.58 -5.64 25.49
CA PRO A 158 -20.73 -6.47 25.87
C PRO A 158 -21.30 -7.34 24.73
N SER A 159 -20.96 -6.99 23.48
CA SER A 159 -20.99 -7.85 22.30
C SER A 159 -19.58 -7.92 21.70
N THR A 160 -18.90 -9.06 21.84
CA THR A 160 -17.46 -9.24 21.56
C THR A 160 -17.10 -8.96 20.11
N VAL A 161 -15.96 -8.28 19.83
CA VAL A 161 -15.52 -7.94 18.46
C VAL A 161 -14.25 -8.70 18.05
N LEU A 162 -14.37 -9.36 16.91
CA LEU A 162 -13.52 -10.42 16.33
C LEU A 162 -14.06 -10.62 14.89
N LEU A 163 -13.54 -10.08 13.77
CA LEU A 163 -12.13 -10.17 13.35
C LEU A 163 -11.83 -9.60 11.95
N GLY A 164 -10.56 -9.23 11.72
CA GLY A 164 -9.93 -9.10 10.40
C GLY A 164 -8.66 -9.94 10.25
N ASN A 165 -8.73 -11.07 9.55
CA ASN A 165 -7.55 -11.82 9.08
C ASN A 165 -7.11 -11.28 7.72
N LEU A 166 -6.43 -10.14 7.71
CA LEU A 166 -5.86 -9.57 6.48
C LEU A 166 -4.60 -10.35 6.08
N ARG A 167 -4.77 -11.42 5.29
CA ARG A 167 -3.68 -12.01 4.51
C ARG A 167 -3.71 -11.40 3.12
N ILE A 168 -2.91 -10.35 2.91
CA ILE A 168 -2.69 -9.81 1.57
C ILE A 168 -1.83 -10.83 0.81
N ALA A 169 -2.43 -11.50 -0.16
CA ALA A 169 -1.67 -12.17 -1.20
C ALA A 169 -1.28 -11.09 -2.21
N MET A 170 0.01 -10.76 -2.24
CA MET A 170 0.66 -10.01 -3.33
C MET A 170 1.33 -10.99 -4.29
#